data_AF-A0A2B7WF85-F1
#
_entry.id   AF-A0A2B7WF85-F1
#
_cell.length_a   1.000
_cell.length_b   1.000
_cell.length_c   1.000
_cell.angle_alpha   90.00
_cell.angle_beta   90.00
_cell.angle_gamma   90.00
#
_symmetry.space_group_name_H-M   'P 1'
#
loop_
_entity.id
_entity.type
_entity.pdbx_description
1 polymer ?
#
loop_
_entity_poly.entity_id
_entity_poly.type
_entity_poly.pdbx_seq_one_letter_code
_entity_poly.pdbx_strand_id
1 'polypeptide(L)'
;MDPKIQELLAELERERAERERERAELDQERQWRQDAEAEARNERRRREEAEALAASSESSTLPLFLRACHELLVVIEIVTDPTRTTQGAVMRLTNRRVPSCIMLWDTFTEEQMKVWHKLDQHPHFLTEKLFLSLHQLDYVRQLISPISSEWDLRYYERETVENQVRAIIDRIYENDELKKAFGLRGSITFESHANLGLSTRVADLNPGDQQSFIESIIGTESSTGKRNGDEHIPALAIEYKAPHKLTRDEIMGGLAQDIHPSKEVIGKDSDDPDFCSKRLVAAVITQLFSYMVAKGVRYGYVCTGEAFIFL
;
A
#
# COMPACT_ATOMS: atom_id res chain seq x y z
N MET A 1 1.52 30.74 91.05
CA MET A 1 1.34 29.48 90.29
C MET A 1 2.16 28.41 90.98
N ASP A 2 1.62 27.20 91.11
CA ASP A 2 2.28 26.07 91.78
C ASP A 2 3.49 25.59 90.93
N PRO A 3 4.71 25.50 91.48
CA PRO A 3 5.90 25.04 90.74
C PRO A 3 5.71 23.65 90.11
N LYS A 4 4.87 22.79 90.70
CA LYS A 4 4.57 21.47 90.16
C LYS A 4 3.79 21.53 88.84
N ILE A 5 2.92 22.53 88.69
CA ILE A 5 2.11 22.75 87.48
C ILE A 5 2.97 23.31 86.34
N GLN A 6 3.97 24.15 86.65
CA GLN A 6 4.90 24.65 85.63
C GLN A 6 5.82 23.55 85.09
N GLU A 7 6.26 22.64 85.95
CA GLU A 7 7.09 21.50 85.55
C GLU A 7 6.31 20.53 84.62
N LEU A 8 5.05 20.23 84.96
CA LEU A 8 4.14 19.41 84.14
C LEU A 8 3.83 20.05 82.77
N LEU A 9 3.64 21.38 82.71
CA LEU A 9 3.43 22.09 81.44
C LEU A 9 4.68 22.05 80.55
N ALA A 10 5.86 22.24 81.12
CA ALA A 10 7.13 22.17 80.39
C ALA A 10 7.46 20.74 79.91
N GLU A 11 6.99 19.71 80.61
CA GLU A 11 7.12 18.31 80.19
C GLU A 11 6.15 17.98 79.04
N LEU A 12 4.90 18.45 79.13
CA LEU A 12 3.89 18.29 78.07
C LEU A 12 4.28 19.00 76.75
N GLU A 13 4.89 20.19 76.83
CA GLU A 13 5.40 20.90 75.66
C GLU A 13 6.57 20.17 75.00
N ARG A 14 7.47 19.57 75.78
CA ARG A 14 8.56 18.75 75.26
C ARG A 14 8.05 17.50 74.56
N GLU A 15 7.07 16.82 75.15
CA GLU A 15 6.47 15.62 74.56
C GLU A 15 5.68 15.95 73.27
N ARG A 16 5.02 17.12 73.19
CA ARG A 16 4.38 17.59 71.95
C ARG A 16 5.40 17.91 70.86
N ALA A 17 6.49 18.60 71.21
CA ALA A 17 7.54 18.94 70.26
C ALA A 17 8.24 17.68 69.71
N GLU A 18 8.42 16.65 70.54
CA GLU A 18 9.00 15.37 70.12
C GLU A 18 8.05 14.61 69.16
N ARG A 19 6.76 14.54 69.48
CA ARG A 19 5.75 13.95 68.58
C ARG A 19 5.58 14.71 67.26
N GLU A 20 5.74 16.03 67.25
CA GLU A 20 5.73 16.81 66.00
C GLU A 20 6.96 16.52 65.14
N ARG A 21 8.15 16.38 65.75
CA ARG A 21 9.36 15.99 65.03
C ARG A 21 9.26 14.60 64.43
N GLU A 22 8.78 13.61 65.19
CA GLU A 22 8.56 12.25 64.67
C GLU A 22 7.56 12.23 63.52
N ARG A 23 6.47 13.01 63.59
CA ARG A 23 5.52 13.12 62.47
C ARG A 23 6.15 13.78 61.25
N ALA A 24 6.91 14.86 61.45
CA ALA A 24 7.59 15.54 60.36
C ALA A 24 8.62 14.61 59.66
N GLU A 25 9.36 13.81 60.43
CA GLU A 25 10.28 12.80 59.88
C GLU A 25 9.54 11.72 59.10
N LEU A 26 8.45 11.18 59.64
CA LEU A 26 7.63 10.17 58.95
C LEU A 26 6.99 10.70 57.66
N ASP A 27 6.56 11.96 57.66
CA ASP A 27 5.95 12.58 56.49
C ASP A 27 7.02 12.93 55.45
N GLN A 28 8.22 13.35 55.88
CA GLN A 28 9.36 13.55 54.99
C GLN A 28 9.83 12.23 54.36
N GLU A 29 9.85 11.14 55.13
CA GLU A 29 10.18 9.81 54.63
C GLU A 29 9.11 9.28 53.66
N ARG A 30 7.82 9.50 53.96
CA ARG A 30 6.71 9.19 53.05
C ARG A 30 6.82 9.97 51.74
N GLN A 31 7.12 11.25 51.82
CA GLN A 31 7.29 12.10 50.63
C GLN A 31 8.47 11.61 49.78
N TRP A 32 9.61 11.32 50.41
CA TRP A 32 10.78 10.78 49.74
C TRP A 32 10.47 9.44 49.03
N ARG A 33 9.73 8.54 49.69
CA ARG A 33 9.31 7.27 49.07
C ARG A 33 8.36 7.50 47.88
N GLN A 34 7.40 8.41 48.01
CA GLN A 34 6.47 8.72 46.93
C GLN A 34 7.18 9.35 45.71
N ASP A 35 8.11 10.27 45.96
CA ASP A 35 8.90 10.91 44.91
C ASP A 35 9.82 9.90 44.22
N ALA A 36 10.50 9.03 44.99
CA ALA A 36 11.34 7.96 44.44
C ALA A 36 10.53 6.95 43.61
N GLU A 37 9.33 6.58 44.06
CA GLU A 37 8.43 5.72 43.28
C GLU A 37 7.92 6.40 42.00
N ALA A 38 7.62 7.71 42.06
CA ALA A 38 7.19 8.46 40.90
C ALA A 38 8.32 8.57 39.86
N GLU A 39 9.55 8.80 40.30
CA GLU A 39 10.73 8.83 39.45
C GLU A 39 11.00 7.46 38.81
N ALA A 40 10.92 6.38 39.58
CA ALA A 40 11.06 5.02 39.06
C ALA A 40 9.98 4.66 38.03
N ARG A 41 8.71 5.08 38.25
CA ARG A 41 7.61 4.90 37.29
C ARG A 41 7.87 5.68 36.00
N ASN A 42 8.30 6.93 36.10
CA ASN A 42 8.60 7.76 34.94
C ASN A 42 9.79 7.22 34.13
N GLU A 43 10.84 6.76 34.81
CA GLU A 43 12.01 6.13 34.17
C GLU A 43 11.61 4.83 33.47
N ARG A 44 10.77 3.99 34.10
CA ARG A 44 10.25 2.77 33.46
C ARG A 44 9.46 3.11 32.20
N ARG A 45 8.58 4.11 32.26
CA ARG A 45 7.79 4.56 31.10
C ARG A 45 8.70 5.06 29.97
N ARG A 46 9.74 5.83 30.29
CA ARG A 46 10.73 6.29 29.29
C ARG A 46 11.47 5.14 28.62
N ARG A 47 11.84 4.10 29.38
CA ARG A 47 12.47 2.91 28.83
C ARG A 47 11.52 2.14 27.93
N GLU A 48 10.29 1.93 28.36
CA GLU A 48 9.26 1.27 27.56
C GLU A 48 8.97 2.04 26.26
N GLU A 49 8.87 3.37 26.31
CA GLU A 49 8.71 4.22 25.13
C GLU A 49 9.93 4.11 24.19
N ALA A 50 11.15 4.13 24.73
CA ALA A 50 12.38 3.99 23.95
C ALA A 50 12.53 2.60 23.32
N GLU A 51 12.20 1.55 24.05
CA GLU A 51 12.19 0.16 23.56
C GLU A 51 11.13 -0.03 22.47
N ALA A 52 9.94 0.55 22.63
CA ALA A 52 8.88 0.51 21.62
C ALA A 52 9.29 1.25 20.33
N LEU A 53 9.94 2.41 20.45
CA LEU A 53 10.48 3.17 19.32
C LEU A 53 11.62 2.41 18.61
N ALA A 54 12.49 1.75 19.37
CA ALA A 54 13.55 0.92 18.81
C ALA A 54 12.95 -0.28 18.06
N ALA A 55 12.00 -0.99 18.67
CA ALA A 55 11.33 -2.13 18.05
C ALA A 55 10.55 -1.75 16.78
N SER A 56 9.90 -0.58 16.74
CA SER A 56 9.18 -0.10 15.56
C SER A 56 10.11 0.41 14.44
N SER A 57 11.37 0.68 14.77
CA SER A 57 12.43 1.07 13.83
C SER A 57 13.21 -0.13 13.27
N GLU A 58 13.06 -1.32 13.86
CA GLU A 58 13.66 -2.54 13.34
C GLU A 58 13.00 -2.98 12.03
N SER A 59 13.79 -3.53 11.12
CA SER A 59 13.28 -4.13 9.90
C SER A 59 12.27 -5.25 10.21
N SER A 60 11.31 -5.43 9.32
CA SER A 60 10.22 -6.39 9.51
C SER A 60 10.43 -7.66 8.69
N THR A 61 9.77 -8.74 9.11
CA THR A 61 9.66 -10.00 8.37
C THR A 61 8.60 -9.88 7.27
N LEU A 62 8.68 -10.66 6.19
CA LEU A 62 7.73 -10.58 5.07
C LEU A 62 6.25 -10.63 5.51
N PRO A 63 5.80 -11.53 6.41
CA PRO A 63 4.38 -11.57 6.79
C PRO A 63 3.89 -10.32 7.53
N LEU A 64 4.75 -9.75 8.39
CA LEU A 64 4.44 -8.50 9.10
C LEU A 64 4.44 -7.31 8.14
N PHE A 65 5.40 -7.27 7.22
CA PHE A 65 5.48 -6.26 6.18
C PHE A 65 4.23 -6.25 5.31
N LEU A 66 3.81 -7.41 4.80
CA LEU A 66 2.62 -7.54 3.96
C LEU A 66 1.33 -7.15 4.69
N ARG A 67 1.22 -7.48 5.98
CA ARG A 67 0.09 -7.03 6.81
C ARG A 67 0.06 -5.51 6.90
N ALA A 68 1.20 -4.88 7.16
CA ALA A 68 1.29 -3.42 7.23
C ALA A 68 1.02 -2.76 5.87
N CYS A 69 1.49 -3.34 4.75
CA CYS A 69 1.12 -2.88 3.41
C CYS A 69 -0.39 -3.00 3.17
N HIS A 70 -1.02 -4.09 3.63
CA HIS A 70 -2.48 -4.24 3.53
C HIS A 70 -3.22 -3.19 4.36
N GLU A 71 -2.78 -2.94 5.59
CA GLU A 71 -3.32 -1.88 6.45
C GLU A 71 -3.16 -0.49 5.81
N LEU A 72 -2.06 -0.24 5.11
CA LEU A 72 -1.83 1.00 4.36
C LEU A 72 -2.78 1.13 3.15
N LEU A 73 -3.00 0.02 2.43
CA LEU A 73 -3.86 -0.04 1.25
C LEU A 73 -5.34 0.19 1.59
N VAL A 74 -5.81 -0.25 2.76
CA VAL A 74 -7.21 -0.06 3.18
C VAL A 74 -7.52 1.32 3.75
N VAL A 75 -6.49 2.15 4.02
CA VAL A 75 -6.65 3.53 4.53
C VAL A 75 -7.00 4.52 3.42
N ILE A 76 -7.17 4.06 2.19
CA ILE A 76 -7.52 4.87 1.03
C ILE A 76 -8.72 5.81 1.31
N GLU A 77 -8.53 7.10 1.08
CA GLU A 77 -9.58 8.11 1.22
C GLU A 77 -10.01 8.60 -0.16
N ILE A 78 -11.29 8.44 -0.49
CA ILE A 78 -11.84 8.80 -1.80
C ILE A 78 -12.70 10.05 -1.68
N VAL A 79 -12.41 11.05 -2.52
CA VAL A 79 -13.21 12.26 -2.60
C VAL A 79 -14.50 11.96 -3.37
N THR A 80 -15.64 12.03 -2.69
CA THR A 80 -16.96 11.73 -3.27
C THR A 80 -17.69 12.94 -3.85
N ASP A 81 -17.21 14.16 -3.57
CA ASP A 81 -17.82 15.40 -4.06
C ASP A 81 -17.59 15.59 -5.57
N PRO A 82 -18.65 15.59 -6.41
CA PRO A 82 -18.53 15.75 -7.85
C PRO A 82 -17.88 17.07 -8.30
N THR A 83 -17.96 18.12 -7.48
CA THR A 83 -17.35 19.43 -7.80
C THR A 83 -15.84 19.45 -7.62
N ARG A 84 -15.30 18.43 -6.94
CA ARG A 84 -13.88 18.29 -6.58
C ARG A 84 -13.20 17.12 -7.30
N THR A 85 -13.91 16.41 -8.16
CA THR A 85 -13.41 15.24 -8.89
C THR A 85 -13.23 15.55 -10.38
N THR A 86 -12.31 14.83 -11.01
CA THR A 86 -12.10 14.99 -12.46
C THR A 86 -13.32 14.53 -13.24
N GLN A 87 -13.77 15.38 -14.15
CA GLN A 87 -14.88 15.09 -15.06
C GLN A 87 -14.32 14.60 -16.40
N GLY A 88 -14.76 13.45 -16.88
CA GLY A 88 -14.32 12.91 -18.17
C GLY A 88 -15.03 11.60 -18.49
N ALA A 89 -15.52 11.47 -19.73
CA ALA A 89 -16.19 10.27 -20.19
C ALA A 89 -15.18 9.13 -20.43
N VAL A 90 -15.55 7.89 -20.12
CA VAL A 90 -14.80 6.72 -20.55
C VAL A 90 -14.84 6.66 -22.09
N MET A 91 -13.66 6.53 -22.69
CA MET A 91 -13.42 6.72 -24.12
C MET A 91 -14.29 5.82 -25.02
N ARG A 92 -14.62 6.34 -26.21
CA ARG A 92 -15.23 5.57 -27.30
C ARG A 92 -14.24 4.57 -27.88
N LEU A 93 -14.67 3.32 -28.05
CA LEU A 93 -13.91 2.15 -28.51
C LEU A 93 -13.48 2.18 -30.01
N THR A 94 -13.34 3.34 -30.63
CA THR A 94 -12.99 3.45 -32.06
C THR A 94 -11.49 3.25 -32.31
N ASN A 95 -11.13 2.35 -33.24
CA ASN A 95 -9.77 2.02 -33.72
C ASN A 95 -8.82 1.29 -32.75
N ARG A 96 -9.32 0.53 -31.76
CA ARG A 96 -8.49 -0.27 -30.85
C ARG A 96 -8.59 -1.77 -31.11
N ARG A 97 -7.58 -2.55 -30.68
CA ARG A 97 -7.69 -4.01 -30.66
C ARG A 97 -8.65 -4.41 -29.55
N VAL A 98 -9.68 -5.16 -29.90
CA VAL A 98 -10.77 -5.54 -29.01
C VAL A 98 -10.61 -7.00 -28.60
N PRO A 99 -10.76 -7.36 -27.31
CA PRO A 99 -10.77 -8.75 -26.90
C PRO A 99 -12.01 -9.45 -27.47
N SER A 100 -11.85 -10.70 -27.90
CA SER A 100 -12.96 -11.49 -28.46
C SER A 100 -13.99 -11.89 -27.40
N CYS A 101 -13.53 -12.05 -26.16
CA CYS A 101 -14.35 -12.36 -25.01
C CYS A 101 -13.64 -11.89 -23.73
N ILE A 102 -14.42 -11.50 -22.73
CA ILE A 102 -13.98 -11.21 -21.36
C ILE A 102 -14.75 -12.20 -20.48
N MET A 103 -14.03 -13.06 -19.77
CA MET A 103 -14.58 -14.13 -18.94
C MET A 103 -13.86 -14.14 -17.59
N LEU A 104 -14.50 -14.74 -16.58
CA LEU A 104 -13.88 -14.92 -15.27
C LEU A 104 -12.65 -15.84 -15.36
N TRP A 105 -11.56 -15.43 -14.72
CA TRP A 105 -10.36 -16.26 -14.57
C TRP A 105 -10.52 -17.22 -13.40
N ASP A 106 -11.11 -18.38 -13.66
CA ASP A 106 -11.46 -19.40 -12.67
C ASP A 106 -10.24 -20.01 -11.94
N THR A 107 -9.10 -20.16 -12.63
CA THR A 107 -7.86 -20.71 -12.05
C THR A 107 -6.98 -19.67 -11.33
N PHE A 108 -7.38 -18.40 -11.27
CA PHE A 108 -6.51 -17.33 -10.75
C PHE A 108 -5.98 -17.62 -9.33
N THR A 109 -6.86 -18.04 -8.42
CA THR A 109 -6.48 -18.34 -7.02
C THR A 109 -5.46 -19.49 -6.95
N GLU A 110 -5.66 -20.54 -7.74
CA GLU A 110 -4.75 -21.69 -7.78
C GLU A 110 -3.39 -21.31 -8.34
N GLU A 111 -3.35 -20.41 -9.34
CA GLU A 111 -2.11 -19.88 -9.90
C GLU A 111 -1.37 -18.99 -8.92
N GLN A 112 -2.07 -18.12 -8.18
CA GLN A 112 -1.48 -17.31 -7.11
C GLN A 112 -0.91 -18.18 -5.98
N MET A 113 -1.59 -19.26 -5.59
CA MET A 113 -1.11 -20.18 -4.56
C MET A 113 0.21 -20.87 -4.93
N LYS A 114 0.50 -21.06 -6.22
CA LYS A 114 1.81 -21.59 -6.67
C LYS A 114 2.97 -20.65 -6.32
N VAL A 115 2.73 -19.33 -6.27
CA VAL A 115 3.73 -18.34 -5.84
C VAL A 115 4.00 -18.51 -4.35
N TRP A 116 2.96 -18.62 -3.53
CA TRP A 116 3.07 -18.84 -2.09
C TRP A 116 3.77 -20.15 -1.75
N HIS A 117 3.41 -21.25 -2.40
CA HIS A 117 4.08 -22.53 -2.19
C HIS A 117 5.57 -22.50 -2.51
N LYS A 118 6.01 -21.68 -3.48
CA LYS A 118 7.44 -21.46 -3.74
C LYS A 118 8.11 -20.65 -2.63
N LEU A 119 7.44 -19.64 -2.08
CA LEU A 119 7.95 -18.88 -0.93
C LEU A 119 8.04 -19.74 0.33
N ASP A 120 7.05 -20.60 0.59
CA ASP A 120 7.01 -21.50 1.74
C ASP A 120 8.16 -22.52 1.75
N GLN A 121 8.70 -22.85 0.57
CA GLN A 121 9.90 -23.69 0.43
C GLN A 121 11.18 -22.99 0.91
N HIS A 122 11.13 -21.68 1.19
CA HIS A 122 12.27 -20.85 1.60
C HIS A 122 11.94 -20.13 2.93
N PRO A 123 11.82 -20.85 4.05
CA PRO A 123 11.35 -20.29 5.32
C PRO A 123 12.23 -19.16 5.85
N HIS A 124 13.54 -19.20 5.57
CA HIS A 124 14.47 -18.13 5.96
C HIS A 124 14.04 -16.76 5.44
N PHE A 125 13.57 -16.69 4.18
CA PHE A 125 13.08 -15.45 3.58
C PHE A 125 11.83 -14.89 4.28
N LEU A 126 11.00 -15.77 4.86
CA LEU A 126 9.81 -15.39 5.59
C LEU A 126 10.13 -14.93 7.02
N THR A 127 11.19 -15.47 7.63
CA THR A 127 11.54 -15.21 9.03
C THR A 127 12.59 -14.11 9.22
N GLU A 128 13.40 -13.82 8.20
CA GLU A 128 14.42 -12.78 8.29
C GLU A 128 13.81 -11.38 8.21
N LYS A 129 14.40 -10.45 8.96
CA LYS A 129 13.97 -9.05 9.03
C LYS A 129 14.57 -8.24 7.88
N LEU A 130 14.09 -8.47 6.65
CA LEU A 130 14.65 -7.89 5.42
C LEU A 130 13.91 -6.65 4.89
N PHE A 131 12.71 -6.38 5.42
CA PHE A 131 11.78 -5.40 4.87
C PHE A 131 11.70 -4.13 5.74
N LEU A 132 11.09 -3.07 5.21
CA LEU A 132 10.93 -1.80 5.92
C LEU A 132 10.24 -2.00 7.27
N SER A 133 10.58 -1.15 8.22
CA SER A 133 9.98 -1.17 9.55
C SER A 133 8.53 -0.68 9.51
N LEU A 134 7.75 -1.02 10.53
CA LEU A 134 6.36 -0.54 10.66
C LEU A 134 6.31 0.99 10.75
N HIS A 135 7.25 1.61 11.48
CA HIS A 135 7.35 3.07 11.56
C HIS A 135 7.61 3.72 10.18
N GLN A 136 8.39 3.08 9.31
CA GLN A 136 8.60 3.58 7.95
C GLN A 136 7.32 3.55 7.12
N LEU A 137 6.49 2.51 7.26
CA LEU A 137 5.19 2.44 6.58
C LEU A 137 4.17 3.42 7.17
N ASP A 138 4.19 3.65 8.49
CA ASP A 138 3.39 4.69 9.14
C ASP A 138 3.76 6.09 8.65
N TYR A 139 5.04 6.34 8.35
CA TYR A 139 5.46 7.59 7.73
C TYR A 139 4.85 7.75 6.33
N VAL A 140 4.86 6.70 5.50
CA VAL A 140 4.18 6.72 4.19
C VAL A 140 2.69 7.01 4.36
N ARG A 141 2.04 6.39 5.35
CA ARG A 141 0.62 6.63 5.67
C ARG A 141 0.30 8.10 5.89
N GLN A 142 1.19 8.85 6.54
CA GLN A 142 0.99 10.28 6.84
C GLN A 142 1.11 11.19 5.60
N LEU A 143 1.75 10.71 4.53
CA LEU A 143 1.96 11.46 3.29
C LEU A 143 0.86 11.23 2.25
N ILE A 144 0.00 10.24 2.47
CA ILE A 144 -1.08 9.90 1.56
C ILE A 144 -2.12 11.01 1.54
N SER A 145 -2.51 11.42 0.34
CA SER A 145 -3.56 12.41 0.10
C SER A 145 -4.85 11.74 -0.40
N PRO A 146 -6.03 12.35 -0.15
CA PRO A 146 -7.29 11.84 -0.69
C PRO A 146 -7.30 11.78 -2.22
N ILE A 147 -7.96 10.77 -2.77
CA ILE A 147 -8.03 10.49 -4.20
C ILE A 147 -9.18 11.25 -4.84
N SER A 148 -8.87 12.14 -5.78
CA SER A 148 -9.85 12.90 -6.57
C SER A 148 -9.73 12.70 -8.08
N SER A 149 -8.67 12.01 -8.50
CA SER A 149 -8.27 11.83 -9.90
C SER A 149 -7.48 10.54 -10.11
N GLU A 150 -7.33 10.12 -11.37
CA GLU A 150 -6.43 9.03 -11.75
C GLU A 150 -4.98 9.31 -11.35
N TRP A 151 -4.58 10.59 -11.31
CA TRP A 151 -3.22 10.97 -10.95
C TRP A 151 -2.96 10.78 -9.46
N ASP A 152 -3.92 11.16 -8.61
CA ASP A 152 -3.85 10.92 -7.16
C ASP A 152 -3.85 9.42 -6.87
N LEU A 153 -4.70 8.64 -7.56
CA LEU A 153 -4.73 7.17 -7.43
C LEU A 153 -3.40 6.55 -7.80
N ARG A 154 -2.79 6.98 -8.91
CA ARG A 154 -1.49 6.49 -9.33
C ARG A 154 -0.40 6.82 -8.31
N TYR A 155 -0.38 8.04 -7.77
CA TYR A 155 0.59 8.41 -6.74
C TYR A 155 0.38 7.58 -5.47
N TYR A 156 -0.87 7.37 -5.09
CA TYR A 156 -1.23 6.50 -3.98
C TYR A 156 -0.68 5.08 -4.19
N GLU A 157 -1.00 4.45 -5.32
CA GLU A 157 -0.57 3.08 -5.65
C GLU A 157 0.96 2.96 -5.75
N ARG A 158 1.63 4.01 -6.27
CA ARG A 158 3.10 4.09 -6.30
C ARG A 158 3.70 3.91 -4.91
N GLU A 159 3.17 4.65 -3.93
CA GLU A 159 3.70 4.68 -2.57
C GLU A 159 3.27 3.45 -1.75
N THR A 160 2.02 3.01 -1.90
CA THR A 160 1.45 1.96 -1.04
C THR A 160 1.65 0.54 -1.58
N VAL A 161 1.74 0.37 -2.90
CA VAL A 161 1.82 -0.94 -3.56
C VAL A 161 3.13 -1.08 -4.33
N GLU A 162 3.38 -0.26 -5.34
CA GLU A 162 4.45 -0.47 -6.30
C GLU A 162 5.85 -0.43 -5.66
N ASN A 163 6.11 0.58 -4.83
CA ASN A 163 7.38 0.71 -4.12
C ASN A 163 7.62 -0.50 -3.18
N GLN A 164 6.55 -1.03 -2.59
CA GLN A 164 6.61 -2.17 -1.66
C GLN A 164 6.85 -3.48 -2.43
N VAL A 165 6.16 -3.67 -3.56
CA VAL A 165 6.36 -4.80 -4.47
C VAL A 165 7.78 -4.80 -5.05
N ARG A 166 8.32 -3.64 -5.45
CA ARG A 166 9.71 -3.50 -5.87
C ARG A 166 10.67 -3.93 -4.77
N ALA A 167 10.47 -3.46 -3.54
CA ALA A 167 11.30 -3.86 -2.40
C ALA A 167 11.28 -5.38 -2.18
N ILE A 168 10.12 -6.02 -2.33
CA ILE A 168 10.02 -7.49 -2.24
C ILE A 168 10.80 -8.17 -3.36
N ILE A 169 10.62 -7.75 -4.61
CA ILE A 169 11.29 -8.37 -5.75
C ILE A 169 12.79 -8.18 -5.71
N ASP A 170 13.28 -7.02 -5.27
CA ASP A 170 14.71 -6.76 -5.08
C ASP A 170 15.31 -7.73 -4.06
N ARG A 171 14.62 -7.99 -2.93
CA ARG A 171 15.05 -8.99 -1.94
C ARG A 171 15.02 -10.43 -2.48
N ILE A 172 14.03 -10.78 -3.30
CA ILE A 172 13.98 -12.08 -3.98
C ILE A 172 15.16 -12.21 -4.96
N TYR A 173 15.49 -11.13 -5.67
CA TYR A 173 16.57 -11.10 -6.65
C TYR A 173 17.97 -11.19 -6.02
N GLU A 174 18.15 -10.64 -4.82
CA GLU A 174 19.38 -10.76 -4.01
C GLU A 174 19.65 -12.21 -3.55
N ASN A 175 18.61 -13.05 -3.47
CA ASN A 175 18.72 -14.45 -3.06
C ASN A 175 18.82 -15.38 -4.29
N ASP A 176 19.97 -16.04 -4.48
CA ASP A 176 20.23 -16.88 -5.65
C ASP A 176 19.27 -18.07 -5.81
N GLU A 177 18.78 -18.67 -4.72
CA GLU A 177 17.86 -19.80 -4.76
C GLU A 177 16.47 -19.33 -5.22
N LEU A 178 15.96 -18.27 -4.58
CA LEU A 178 14.68 -17.66 -4.91
C LEU A 178 14.68 -17.07 -6.32
N LYS A 179 15.73 -16.34 -6.69
CA LYS A 179 15.92 -15.81 -8.05
C LYS A 179 15.79 -16.91 -9.11
N LYS A 180 16.42 -18.07 -8.89
CA LYS A 180 16.32 -19.23 -9.79
C LYS A 180 14.92 -19.87 -9.75
N ALA A 181 14.33 -20.02 -8.57
CA ALA A 181 12.99 -20.61 -8.39
C ALA A 181 11.86 -19.79 -9.06
N PHE A 182 12.01 -18.47 -9.06
CA PHE A 182 11.10 -17.53 -9.72
C PHE A 182 11.49 -17.18 -11.16
N GLY A 183 12.69 -17.58 -11.60
CA GLY A 183 13.18 -17.27 -12.95
C GLY A 183 13.37 -15.77 -13.19
N LEU A 184 13.69 -15.01 -12.14
CA LEU A 184 13.87 -13.56 -12.23
C LEU A 184 15.15 -13.23 -13.00
N ARG A 185 15.01 -12.38 -14.02
CA ARG A 185 16.12 -11.96 -14.89
C ARG A 185 16.71 -10.59 -14.53
N GLY A 186 16.08 -9.89 -13.59
CA GLY A 186 16.42 -8.52 -13.27
C GLY A 186 15.62 -7.96 -12.10
N SER A 187 15.95 -6.73 -11.71
CA SER A 187 15.08 -5.89 -10.89
C SER A 187 13.91 -5.37 -11.71
N ILE A 188 12.91 -4.83 -11.02
CA ILE A 188 11.73 -4.23 -11.66
C ILE A 188 11.66 -2.72 -11.44
N THR A 189 11.17 -2.01 -12.45
CA THR A 189 10.77 -0.61 -12.36
C THR A 189 9.33 -0.45 -12.85
N PHE A 190 8.61 0.57 -12.38
CA PHE A 190 7.33 0.94 -12.98
C PHE A 190 7.48 2.26 -13.70
N GLU A 191 7.04 2.27 -14.96
CA GLU A 191 7.21 3.37 -15.89
C GLU A 191 5.89 3.77 -16.55
N SER A 192 5.72 5.08 -16.73
CA SER A 192 4.62 5.64 -17.50
C SER A 192 4.85 5.49 -19.00
N HIS A 193 3.78 5.31 -19.77
CA HIS A 193 3.84 5.24 -21.22
C HIS A 193 4.48 6.44 -21.93
N ALA A 194 4.48 7.62 -21.31
CA ALA A 194 5.14 8.79 -21.86
C ALA A 194 6.67 8.60 -22.00
N ASN A 195 7.26 7.73 -21.19
CA ASN A 195 8.72 7.54 -21.12
C ASN A 195 9.20 6.37 -21.98
N LEU A 196 8.30 5.50 -22.47
CA LEU A 196 8.63 4.28 -23.20
C LEU A 196 8.85 4.50 -24.71
N GLY A 197 9.63 5.54 -25.04
CA GLY A 197 10.30 5.78 -26.32
C GLY A 197 9.66 5.12 -27.54
N LEU A 198 8.55 5.66 -28.02
CA LEU A 198 8.01 5.28 -29.33
C LEU A 198 8.96 5.82 -30.42
N SER A 199 9.91 4.99 -30.85
CA SER A 199 10.39 5.01 -32.23
C SER A 199 9.35 4.34 -33.14
N THR A 200 8.09 4.76 -33.01
CA THR A 200 7.03 4.46 -33.95
C THR A 200 6.20 5.72 -34.05
N ARG A 201 6.16 6.24 -35.28
CA ARG A 201 5.66 7.55 -35.69
C ARG A 201 4.51 8.05 -34.82
N VAL A 202 4.72 9.22 -34.22
CA VAL A 202 3.78 10.05 -33.43
C VAL A 202 2.46 10.35 -34.18
N ALA A 203 2.28 9.87 -35.41
CA ALA A 203 1.11 10.08 -36.25
C ALA A 203 -0.05 9.09 -35.99
N ASP A 204 0.15 8.01 -35.22
CA ASP A 204 -0.87 6.97 -35.01
C ASP A 204 -1.55 7.01 -33.63
N LEU A 205 -1.16 7.93 -32.74
CA LEU A 205 -1.82 8.08 -31.43
C LEU A 205 -3.03 9.00 -31.55
N ASN A 206 -4.21 8.50 -31.18
CA ASN A 206 -5.42 9.29 -31.19
C ASN A 206 -5.36 10.33 -30.05
N PRO A 207 -5.99 11.52 -30.20
CA PRO A 207 -6.03 12.54 -29.13
C PRO A 207 -6.62 12.03 -27.80
N GLY A 208 -7.41 10.95 -27.82
CA GLY A 208 -7.94 10.30 -26.63
C GLY A 208 -6.90 9.56 -25.78
N ASP A 209 -5.79 9.11 -26.36
CA ASP A 209 -4.73 8.35 -25.66
C ASP A 209 -3.97 9.21 -24.62
N GLN A 210 -4.20 10.52 -24.59
CA GLN A 210 -3.61 11.43 -23.59
C GLN A 210 -4.30 11.39 -22.22
N GLN A 211 -5.49 10.76 -22.11
CA GLN A 211 -6.21 10.61 -20.84
C GLN A 211 -6.01 9.23 -20.19
N SER A 212 -5.26 8.33 -20.83
CA SER A 212 -4.99 6.98 -20.33
C SER A 212 -3.64 6.93 -19.61
N PHE A 213 -3.67 6.66 -18.30
CA PHE A 213 -2.48 6.41 -17.50
C PHE A 213 -2.32 4.92 -17.36
N ILE A 214 -1.68 4.30 -18.36
CA ILE A 214 -1.20 2.94 -18.21
C ILE A 214 0.30 2.94 -17.91
N GLU A 215 0.68 2.10 -16.97
CA GLU A 215 2.05 1.86 -16.56
C GLU A 215 2.48 0.46 -16.95
N SER A 216 3.78 0.28 -17.15
CA SER A 216 4.39 -1.03 -17.32
C SER A 216 5.35 -1.30 -16.19
N ILE A 217 5.26 -2.49 -15.62
CA ILE A 217 6.39 -3.07 -14.89
C ILE A 217 7.41 -3.53 -15.93
N ILE A 218 8.67 -3.19 -15.73
CA ILE A 218 9.75 -3.49 -16.65
C ILE A 218 10.85 -4.23 -15.91
N GLY A 219 11.26 -5.38 -16.45
CA GLY A 219 12.45 -6.08 -15.99
C GLY A 219 13.71 -5.55 -16.68
N THR A 220 14.80 -5.41 -15.94
CA THR A 220 16.12 -5.03 -16.48
C THR A 220 17.07 -6.23 -16.51
N GLU A 221 17.41 -6.76 -17.69
CA GLU A 221 18.38 -7.86 -17.78
C GLU A 221 19.83 -7.36 -17.59
N SER A 222 20.45 -7.65 -16.44
CA SER A 222 21.87 -7.34 -16.24
C SER A 222 22.74 -8.44 -16.85
N SER A 223 23.15 -8.26 -18.11
CA SER A 223 24.14 -9.13 -18.73
C SER A 223 25.56 -8.68 -18.36
N THR A 224 26.29 -9.51 -17.61
CA THR A 224 27.73 -9.35 -17.37
C THR A 224 28.51 -9.61 -18.67
N GLY A 225 28.48 -8.63 -19.57
CA GLY A 225 29.17 -8.69 -20.85
C GLY A 225 28.69 -7.61 -21.81
N LYS A 226 29.28 -6.41 -21.69
CA LYS A 226 29.09 -5.23 -22.56
C LYS A 226 28.48 -5.51 -23.96
N ARG A 227 27.28 -4.98 -24.17
CA ARG A 227 26.85 -4.20 -25.36
C ARG A 227 25.71 -3.28 -24.95
N ASN A 228 25.74 -2.04 -25.44
CA ASN A 228 24.83 -0.96 -25.11
C ASN A 228 23.35 -1.37 -25.06
N GLY A 229 22.67 -0.90 -24.00
CA GLY A 229 21.22 -0.89 -23.86
C GLY A 229 20.75 -1.95 -22.88
N ASP A 230 20.44 -1.53 -21.65
CA ASP A 230 19.58 -2.32 -20.77
C ASP A 230 18.27 -2.57 -21.55
N GLU A 231 18.02 -3.83 -21.93
CA GLU A 231 16.79 -4.18 -22.63
C GLU A 231 15.66 -4.23 -21.59
N HIS A 232 14.81 -3.22 -21.66
CA HIS A 232 13.61 -3.09 -20.83
C HIS A 232 12.50 -4.00 -21.37
N ILE A 233 12.18 -5.06 -20.63
CA ILE A 233 11.15 -6.04 -21.01
C ILE A 233 9.85 -5.76 -20.21
N PRO A 234 8.77 -5.34 -20.87
CA PRO A 234 7.45 -5.19 -20.24
C PRO A 234 6.94 -6.52 -19.65
N ALA A 235 6.62 -6.52 -18.36
CA ALA A 235 6.18 -7.70 -17.61
C ALA A 235 4.69 -7.66 -17.20
N LEU A 236 4.17 -6.48 -16.87
CA LEU A 236 2.80 -6.27 -16.40
C LEU A 236 2.30 -4.91 -16.86
N ALA A 237 1.05 -4.81 -17.30
CA ALA A 237 0.42 -3.55 -17.66
C ALA A 237 -0.64 -3.14 -16.61
N ILE A 238 -0.66 -1.88 -16.21
CA ILE A 238 -1.57 -1.38 -15.16
C ILE A 238 -2.39 -0.23 -15.71
N GLU A 239 -3.72 -0.27 -15.60
CA GLU A 239 -4.59 0.86 -15.93
C GLU A 239 -5.21 1.43 -14.65
N TYR A 240 -4.96 2.72 -14.39
CA TYR A 240 -5.57 3.43 -13.27
C TYR A 240 -6.87 4.11 -13.71
N LYS A 241 -7.97 3.85 -12.98
CA LYS A 241 -9.24 4.56 -13.15
C LYS A 241 -9.71 5.14 -11.82
N ALA A 242 -10.04 6.42 -11.79
CA ALA A 242 -10.52 7.03 -10.57
C ALA A 242 -11.83 6.33 -10.12
N PRO A 243 -12.01 6.09 -8.81
CA PRO A 243 -13.15 5.29 -8.31
C PRO A 243 -14.52 5.90 -8.67
N HIS A 244 -14.63 7.22 -8.82
CA HIS A 244 -15.87 7.89 -9.26
C HIS A 244 -16.17 7.73 -10.77
N LYS A 245 -15.24 7.21 -11.58
CA LYS A 245 -15.43 6.93 -13.01
C LYS A 245 -15.64 5.45 -13.33
N LEU A 246 -15.32 4.58 -12.38
CA LEU A 246 -15.55 3.14 -12.44
C LEU A 246 -15.78 2.64 -11.02
N THR A 247 -17.03 2.64 -10.60
CA THR A 247 -17.42 2.30 -9.23
C THR A 247 -17.42 0.78 -9.01
N ARG A 248 -17.35 0.35 -7.76
CA ARG A 248 -17.44 -1.08 -7.42
C ARG A 248 -18.73 -1.73 -7.94
N ASP A 249 -19.85 -1.03 -7.85
CA ASP A 249 -21.14 -1.56 -8.31
C ASP A 249 -21.18 -1.73 -9.83
N GLU A 250 -20.58 -0.80 -10.58
CA GLU A 250 -20.44 -0.94 -12.04
C GLU A 250 -19.50 -2.09 -12.42
N ILE A 251 -18.42 -2.31 -11.66
CA ILE A 251 -17.52 -3.46 -11.87
C ILE A 251 -18.28 -4.77 -11.65
N MET A 252 -18.97 -4.89 -10.51
CA MET A 252 -19.71 -6.10 -10.16
C MET A 252 -20.86 -6.38 -11.13
N GLY A 253 -21.63 -5.35 -11.51
CA GLY A 253 -22.70 -5.48 -12.50
C GLY A 253 -22.18 -5.78 -13.90
N GLY A 254 -21.11 -5.11 -14.32
CA GLY A 254 -20.52 -5.28 -15.65
C GLY A 254 -19.87 -6.63 -15.88
N LEU A 255 -19.26 -7.22 -14.83
CA LEU A 255 -18.60 -8.53 -14.87
C LEU A 255 -19.48 -9.69 -14.36
N ALA A 256 -20.78 -9.46 -14.15
CA ALA A 256 -21.68 -10.50 -13.68
C ALA A 256 -21.82 -11.68 -14.66
N GLN A 257 -21.53 -11.45 -15.95
CA GLN A 257 -21.56 -12.44 -17.02
C GLN A 257 -20.41 -12.19 -17.99
N ASP A 258 -20.08 -13.22 -18.77
CA ASP A 258 -19.14 -13.10 -19.88
C ASP A 258 -19.57 -11.97 -20.83
N ILE A 259 -18.59 -11.26 -21.37
CA ILE A 259 -18.82 -10.17 -22.30
C ILE A 259 -18.20 -10.54 -23.64
N HIS A 260 -18.97 -10.43 -24.72
CA HIS A 260 -18.45 -10.42 -26.09
C HIS A 260 -18.48 -9.01 -26.66
N PRO A 261 -17.42 -8.17 -26.49
CA PRO A 261 -17.49 -6.74 -26.78
C PRO A 261 -17.96 -6.43 -28.21
N SER A 262 -17.45 -7.14 -29.22
CA SER A 262 -17.84 -6.94 -30.62
C SER A 262 -19.29 -7.30 -30.94
N LYS A 263 -19.90 -8.21 -30.16
CA LYS A 263 -21.29 -8.66 -30.38
C LYS A 263 -22.28 -7.92 -29.50
N GLU A 264 -21.86 -7.53 -28.31
CA GLU A 264 -22.75 -7.06 -27.25
C GLU A 264 -22.63 -5.58 -26.96
N VAL A 265 -21.45 -4.98 -27.12
CA VAL A 265 -21.18 -3.61 -26.63
C VAL A 265 -20.93 -2.64 -27.79
N ILE A 266 -20.08 -3.01 -28.74
CA ILE A 266 -19.64 -2.12 -29.81
C ILE A 266 -20.81 -1.81 -30.75
N GLY A 267 -21.04 -0.51 -30.99
CA GLY A 267 -22.09 -0.03 -31.90
C GLY A 267 -23.50 -0.18 -31.35
N LYS A 268 -23.65 -0.50 -30.06
CA LYS A 268 -24.95 -0.54 -29.38
C LYS A 268 -25.05 0.58 -28.37
N ASP A 269 -26.25 1.14 -28.26
CA ASP A 269 -26.61 2.13 -27.26
C ASP A 269 -27.89 1.68 -26.56
N SER A 270 -27.87 1.72 -25.24
CA SER A 270 -28.99 1.44 -24.36
C SER A 270 -28.76 2.20 -23.05
N ASP A 271 -29.83 2.69 -22.44
CA ASP A 271 -29.82 3.33 -21.12
C ASP A 271 -30.13 2.33 -19.99
N ASP A 272 -30.25 1.04 -20.33
CA ASP A 272 -30.36 -0.04 -19.36
C ASP A 272 -29.14 -0.05 -18.42
N PRO A 273 -29.33 -0.05 -17.09
CA PRO A 273 -28.23 0.01 -16.13
C PRO A 273 -27.21 -1.12 -16.28
N ASP A 274 -27.68 -2.36 -16.48
CA ASP A 274 -26.79 -3.52 -16.65
C ASP A 274 -25.96 -3.40 -17.92
N PHE A 275 -26.58 -2.93 -19.01
CA PHE A 275 -25.86 -2.60 -20.23
C PHE A 275 -24.83 -1.49 -20.02
N CYS A 276 -25.17 -0.44 -19.27
CA CYS A 276 -24.25 0.68 -18.98
C CYS A 276 -23.01 0.20 -18.23
N SER A 277 -23.18 -0.59 -17.16
CA SER A 277 -22.07 -1.19 -16.40
C SER A 277 -21.23 -2.13 -17.28
N LYS A 278 -21.87 -3.01 -18.06
CA LYS A 278 -21.19 -3.90 -19.01
C LYS A 278 -20.36 -3.12 -20.03
N ARG A 279 -20.95 -2.08 -20.63
CA ARG A 279 -20.27 -1.22 -21.61
C ARG A 279 -19.07 -0.51 -21.00
N LEU A 280 -19.21 0.02 -19.78
CA LEU A 280 -18.17 0.73 -19.07
C LEU A 280 -16.96 -0.18 -18.78
N VAL A 281 -17.20 -1.33 -18.15
CA VAL A 281 -16.13 -2.28 -17.82
C VAL A 281 -15.46 -2.81 -19.08
N ALA A 282 -16.24 -3.19 -20.09
CA ALA A 282 -15.70 -3.66 -21.37
C ALA A 282 -14.81 -2.60 -22.03
N ALA A 283 -15.17 -1.32 -21.94
CA ALA A 283 -14.36 -0.23 -22.48
C ALA A 283 -13.00 -0.12 -21.76
N VAL A 284 -12.98 -0.17 -20.42
CA VAL A 284 -11.75 -0.07 -19.62
C VAL A 284 -10.85 -1.29 -19.84
N ILE A 285 -11.40 -2.50 -19.81
CA ILE A 285 -10.63 -3.73 -20.10
C ILE A 285 -10.09 -3.72 -21.53
N THR A 286 -10.89 -3.31 -22.52
CA THR A 286 -10.44 -3.22 -23.92
C THR A 286 -9.30 -2.21 -24.08
N GLN A 287 -9.33 -1.12 -23.33
CA GLN A 287 -8.27 -0.12 -23.32
C GLN A 287 -6.93 -0.73 -22.84
N LEU A 288 -6.93 -1.42 -21.70
CA LEU A 288 -5.74 -2.10 -21.18
C LEU A 288 -5.29 -3.24 -22.11
N PHE A 289 -6.23 -4.07 -22.58
CA PHE A 289 -5.97 -5.16 -23.52
C PHE A 289 -5.30 -4.68 -24.81
N SER A 290 -5.78 -3.58 -25.40
CA SER A 290 -5.19 -3.04 -26.62
C SER A 290 -3.72 -2.66 -26.42
N TYR A 291 -3.37 -2.14 -25.24
CA TYR A 291 -1.99 -1.85 -24.87
C TYR A 291 -1.17 -3.13 -24.66
N MET A 292 -1.70 -4.08 -23.89
CA MET A 292 -1.06 -5.38 -23.64
C MET A 292 -0.68 -6.07 -24.95
N VAL A 293 -1.58 -6.11 -25.93
CA VAL A 293 -1.30 -6.68 -27.25
C VAL A 293 -0.25 -5.86 -28.02
N ALA A 294 -0.30 -4.53 -27.96
CA ALA A 294 0.66 -3.67 -28.65
C ALA A 294 2.09 -3.81 -28.09
N LYS A 295 2.22 -4.08 -26.79
CA LYS A 295 3.52 -4.24 -26.11
C LYS A 295 3.95 -5.69 -25.90
N GLY A 296 3.12 -6.66 -26.27
CA GLY A 296 3.41 -8.08 -26.06
C GLY A 296 3.38 -8.51 -24.59
N VAL A 297 2.65 -7.79 -23.75
CA VAL A 297 2.48 -8.09 -22.32
C VAL A 297 1.33 -9.07 -22.14
N ARG A 298 1.53 -10.10 -21.31
CA ARG A 298 0.53 -11.15 -21.09
C ARG A 298 -0.44 -10.85 -19.96
N TYR A 299 0.02 -10.17 -18.92
CA TYR A 299 -0.75 -9.93 -17.70
C TYR A 299 -0.95 -8.43 -17.48
N GLY A 300 -2.08 -8.08 -16.88
CA GLY A 300 -2.31 -6.72 -16.44
C GLY A 300 -3.36 -6.62 -15.37
N TYR A 301 -3.56 -5.42 -14.84
CA TYR A 301 -4.73 -5.17 -14.01
C TYR A 301 -5.25 -3.74 -14.15
N VAL A 302 -6.55 -3.59 -13.92
CA VAL A 302 -7.19 -2.29 -13.69
C VAL A 302 -7.25 -2.05 -12.19
N CYS A 303 -6.84 -0.87 -11.72
CA CYS A 303 -6.98 -0.46 -10.34
C CYS A 303 -7.87 0.77 -10.23
N THR A 304 -8.82 0.72 -9.29
CA THR A 304 -9.67 1.85 -8.92
C THR A 304 -9.40 2.39 -7.52
N GLY A 305 -8.42 1.82 -6.81
CA GLY A 305 -8.21 2.04 -5.38
C GLY A 305 -9.20 1.27 -4.50
N GLU A 306 -10.42 1.06 -4.96
CA GLU A 306 -11.43 0.24 -4.27
C GLU A 306 -11.45 -1.22 -4.76
N ALA A 307 -11.04 -1.45 -6.00
CA ALA A 307 -11.06 -2.75 -6.64
C ALA A 307 -9.88 -2.94 -7.59
N PHE A 308 -9.48 -4.21 -7.74
CA PHE A 308 -8.52 -4.66 -8.74
C PHE A 308 -9.22 -5.63 -9.69
N ILE A 309 -9.00 -5.46 -11.00
CA ILE A 309 -9.44 -6.40 -12.04
C ILE A 309 -8.20 -6.98 -12.71
N PHE A 310 -7.82 -8.22 -12.38
CA PHE A 310 -6.66 -8.90 -12.97
C PHE A 310 -7.02 -9.54 -14.31
N LEU A 311 -6.14 -9.37 -15.31
CA LEU A 311 -6.25 -9.84 -16.69
C LEU A 311 -5.05 -10.69 -17.10
#